data_AF-A0A127EQ54-F1
#
_entry.id   AF-A0A127EQ54-F1
#
_cell.length_a   1.000
_cell.length_b   1.000
_cell.length_c   1.000
_cell.angle_alpha   90.00
_cell.angle_beta   90.00
_cell.angle_gamma   90.00
#
_symmetry.space_group_name_H-M   'P 1'
#
loop_
_entity.id
_entity.type
_entity.pdbx_description
1 polymer ?
#
loop_
_entity_poly.entity_id
_entity_poly.type
_entity_poly.pdbx_seq_one_letter_code
_entity_poly.pdbx_strand_id
1 'polypeptide(L)'
;MVPCFRHQRIDAIDPAGRVTMTDLIACPNCKTEIKLTEQLAAPLIAATRRQYEQRLADKDGEIAKREQSVRDQQAALEKEKGVIAQTVAERISAERATIAAEEAKKAKMLAATDLEQKGKELADLKQVLQQRDEKLAEAQRAQVELIKKQRELDDAKREMDLTIEKRVSESLGSVRDKARQAAEEGYKLRVAEKEEQISSMQRQIEELKRKAEQGSQQLQGEVLELELETTLRSKFPRDAIEPVPKGEFGGDLLHRVIGPQNQPCGTILWESKRTKNWSDGWLSKLRDDQRAAKAEMALIVSNALPKDIKSFDLIDGVWVTEMRCALPLAMALRQTLIELHGARLASHGQQSKMEQMYQYLSGPRFRHRIEAIVERFTEMQDDLNRERRATTKMWARREEQIRGAIESTAGMFGDLQGIAGRSIQEIEGLDLLMLDGPREAAE
;
A
#
# COMPACT_ATOMS: atom_id res chain seq x y z
N MET A 1 43.28 44.42 -23.29
CA MET A 1 44.74 44.66 -23.23
C MET A 1 45.04 45.94 -23.99
N VAL A 2 45.40 46.99 -23.26
CA VAL A 2 45.83 48.30 -23.77
C VAL A 2 47.35 48.35 -23.67
N PRO A 3 48.04 48.92 -24.67
CA PRO A 3 49.31 49.64 -24.42
C PRO A 3 49.13 51.09 -24.93
N CYS A 4 49.15 52.15 -24.12
CA CYS A 4 50.19 52.67 -23.22
C CYS A 4 51.59 52.74 -23.87
N PHE A 5 51.90 53.87 -24.52
CA PHE A 5 53.16 54.58 -24.33
C PHE A 5 52.92 56.09 -24.33
N ARG A 6 53.42 56.72 -23.26
CA ARG A 6 53.46 58.15 -22.97
C ARG A 6 54.94 58.52 -22.89
N HIS A 7 55.31 59.73 -23.33
CA HIS A 7 56.47 60.59 -23.00
C HIS A 7 56.77 61.41 -24.27
N GLN A 8 57.08 62.70 -24.28
CA GLN A 8 57.07 63.80 -23.31
C GLN A 8 57.30 65.09 -24.15
N ARG A 9 56.87 66.25 -23.65
CA ARG A 9 56.99 67.58 -24.27
C ARG A 9 58.41 67.94 -24.71
N ILE A 10 58.54 68.70 -25.82
CA ILE A 10 59.41 69.89 -25.90
C ILE A 10 58.67 70.97 -26.71
N ASP A 11 58.25 71.99 -25.97
CA ASP A 11 58.25 73.44 -26.19
C ASP A 11 57.86 74.10 -27.53
N ALA A 12 57.11 75.20 -27.32
CA ALA A 12 56.52 76.14 -28.23
C ALA A 12 57.50 76.86 -29.18
N ILE A 13 57.06 77.06 -30.43
CA ILE A 13 57.36 78.25 -31.26
C ILE A 13 56.12 78.57 -32.10
N ASP A 14 55.56 79.77 -31.95
CA ASP A 14 54.50 80.40 -32.77
C ASP A 14 55.10 81.69 -33.41
N PRO A 15 54.40 82.45 -34.28
CA PRO A 15 54.26 82.31 -35.72
C PRO A 15 54.89 83.49 -36.48
N ALA A 16 56.21 83.66 -36.42
CA ALA A 16 56.86 84.79 -37.10
C ALA A 16 58.15 84.45 -37.86
N GLY A 17 58.52 83.17 -38.01
CA GLY A 17 59.37 82.64 -39.10
C GLY A 17 60.66 83.38 -39.48
N ARG A 18 61.19 84.30 -38.66
CA ARG A 18 62.44 85.01 -38.93
C ARG A 18 63.58 84.27 -38.25
N VAL A 19 64.07 83.26 -38.94
CA VAL A 19 65.43 82.78 -38.71
C VAL A 19 66.37 83.84 -39.29
N THR A 20 66.91 84.71 -38.44
CA THR A 20 68.01 85.61 -38.83
C THR A 20 69.31 84.79 -38.85
N MET A 21 69.49 84.00 -39.90
CA MET A 21 70.77 83.36 -40.22
C MET A 21 71.69 84.41 -40.83
N THR A 22 72.43 85.12 -39.99
CA THR A 22 73.59 85.91 -40.42
C THR A 22 74.85 85.06 -40.29
N ASP A 23 74.91 83.99 -41.06
CA ASP A 23 76.15 83.22 -41.23
C ASP A 23 76.91 83.83 -42.42
N LEU A 24 77.92 84.65 -42.09
CA LEU A 24 78.87 85.19 -43.05
C LEU A 24 79.97 84.14 -43.27
N ILE A 25 80.05 83.60 -44.48
CA ILE A 25 81.14 82.70 -44.87
C ILE A 25 82.26 83.53 -45.49
N ALA A 26 83.47 83.40 -44.97
CA ALA A 26 84.66 84.10 -45.48
C ALA A 26 85.29 83.33 -46.65
N CYS A 27 85.52 84.00 -47.79
CA CYS A 27 86.18 83.40 -48.94
C CYS A 27 87.66 83.12 -48.62
N PRO A 28 88.14 81.85 -48.73
CA PRO A 28 89.51 81.50 -48.38
C PRO A 28 90.59 82.10 -49.30
N ASN A 29 90.21 82.74 -50.43
CA ASN A 29 91.15 83.31 -51.40
C ASN A 29 91.26 84.84 -51.35
N CYS A 30 90.26 85.56 -50.85
CA CYS A 30 90.26 87.03 -50.84
C CYS A 30 89.67 87.68 -49.57
N LYS A 31 89.29 86.88 -48.56
CA LYS A 31 88.78 87.32 -47.24
C LYS A 31 87.53 88.21 -47.25
N THR A 32 86.82 88.31 -48.38
CA THR A 32 85.53 89.02 -48.42
C THR A 32 84.44 88.19 -47.73
N GLU A 33 83.65 88.84 -46.88
CA GLU A 33 82.54 88.22 -46.15
C GLU A 33 81.29 88.14 -47.03
N ILE A 34 80.76 86.93 -47.26
CA ILE A 34 79.57 86.70 -48.09
C ILE A 34 78.39 86.37 -47.18
N LYS A 35 77.32 87.16 -47.21
CA LYS A 35 76.07 86.89 -46.49
C LYS A 35 75.29 85.80 -47.20
N LEU A 36 75.01 84.68 -46.52
CA LEU A 36 74.03 83.68 -46.96
C LEU A 36 72.63 84.33 -46.99
N THR A 37 72.18 84.79 -48.16
CA THR A 37 70.80 85.27 -48.34
C THR A 37 69.86 84.10 -48.64
N GLU A 38 68.62 84.18 -48.15
CA GLU A 38 67.50 83.20 -48.36
C GLU A 38 67.31 82.78 -49.84
N GLN A 39 67.84 83.56 -50.78
CA GLN A 39 67.78 83.30 -52.21
C GLN A 39 68.54 82.03 -52.66
N LEU A 40 69.53 81.56 -51.89
CA LEU A 40 70.27 80.32 -52.21
C LEU A 40 69.65 79.04 -51.63
N ALA A 41 68.92 79.12 -50.51
CA ALA A 41 68.33 77.96 -49.82
C ALA A 41 66.92 77.60 -50.32
N ALA A 42 66.14 78.59 -50.77
CA ALA A 42 64.77 78.40 -51.27
C ALA A 42 64.62 77.34 -52.39
N PRO A 43 65.48 77.27 -53.43
CA PRO A 43 65.33 76.25 -54.47
C PRO A 43 65.64 74.82 -53.97
N LEU A 44 66.55 74.66 -53.02
CA LEU A 44 66.88 73.36 -52.42
C LEU A 44 65.73 72.85 -51.53
N ILE A 45 65.13 73.72 -50.71
CA ILE A 45 63.98 73.36 -49.87
C ILE A 45 62.76 73.01 -50.73
N ALA A 46 62.51 73.77 -51.81
CA ALA A 46 61.43 73.47 -52.76
C ALA A 46 61.63 72.12 -53.47
N ALA A 47 62.86 71.79 -53.87
CA ALA A 47 63.18 70.50 -54.46
C ALA A 47 62.99 69.33 -53.47
N THR A 48 63.40 69.52 -52.22
CA THR A 48 63.26 68.50 -51.17
C THR A 48 61.79 68.28 -50.82
N ARG A 49 61.00 69.36 -50.73
CA ARG A 49 59.55 69.31 -50.51
C ARG A 49 58.83 68.53 -51.61
N ARG A 50 59.16 68.77 -52.89
CA ARG A 50 58.59 67.99 -54.01
C ARG A 50 58.93 66.51 -53.94
N GLN A 51 60.16 66.15 -53.53
CA GLN A 51 60.55 64.74 -53.36
C GLN A 51 59.80 64.07 -52.21
N TYR A 52 59.57 64.77 -51.09
CA TYR A 52 58.77 64.26 -49.99
C TYR A 52 57.28 64.12 -50.35
N GLU A 53 56.72 65.10 -51.06
CA GLU A 53 55.34 65.06 -51.57
C GLU A 53 55.16 63.88 -52.54
N GLN A 54 56.12 63.61 -53.42
CA GLN A 54 56.13 62.43 -54.29
C GLN A 54 56.19 61.13 -53.49
N ARG A 55 57.13 61.01 -52.53
CA ARG A 55 57.25 59.79 -51.69
C ARG A 55 56.01 59.53 -50.83
N LEU A 56 55.33 60.58 -50.36
CA LEU A 56 54.08 60.46 -49.63
C LEU A 56 52.97 59.97 -50.56
N ALA A 57 52.84 60.57 -51.76
CA ALA A 57 51.87 60.12 -52.76
C ALA A 57 52.09 58.66 -53.19
N ASP A 58 53.35 58.24 -53.37
CA ASP A 58 53.70 56.85 -53.70
C ASP A 58 53.33 55.88 -52.57
N LYS A 59 53.64 56.24 -51.32
CA LYS A 59 53.27 55.44 -50.13
C LYS A 59 51.77 55.38 -49.91
N ASP A 60 51.06 56.49 -50.09
CA ASP A 60 49.60 56.52 -49.99
C ASP A 60 48.97 55.64 -51.08
N GLY A 61 49.56 55.63 -52.28
CA GLY A 61 49.18 54.71 -53.35
C GLY A 61 49.44 53.23 -53.03
N GLU A 62 50.56 52.90 -52.39
CA GLU A 62 50.86 51.54 -51.93
C GLU A 62 49.93 51.08 -50.81
N ILE A 63 49.65 51.95 -49.84
CA ILE A 63 48.72 51.68 -48.74
C ILE A 63 47.31 51.47 -49.30
N ALA A 64 46.84 52.32 -50.21
CA ALA A 64 45.54 52.17 -50.85
C ALA A 64 45.41 50.83 -51.62
N LYS A 65 46.46 50.41 -52.34
CA LYS A 65 46.49 49.09 -53.01
C LYS A 65 46.42 47.94 -52.00
N ARG A 66 47.15 48.04 -50.89
CA ARG A 66 47.15 47.01 -49.84
C ARG A 66 45.80 46.93 -49.13
N GLU A 67 45.20 48.06 -48.80
CA GLU A 67 43.85 48.12 -48.21
C GLU A 67 42.81 47.53 -49.15
N GLN A 68 42.88 47.84 -50.44
CA GLN A 68 41.98 47.26 -51.43
C GLN A 68 42.15 45.73 -51.50
N SER A 69 43.39 45.23 -51.55
CA SER A 69 43.66 43.79 -51.56
C SER A 69 43.13 43.08 -50.31
N VAL A 70 43.27 43.69 -49.13
CA VAL A 70 42.72 43.13 -47.88
C VAL A 70 41.18 43.15 -47.89
N ARG A 71 40.55 44.20 -48.40
CA ARG A 71 39.08 44.26 -48.56
C ARG A 71 38.58 43.18 -49.52
N ASP A 72 39.27 42.98 -50.64
CA ASP A 72 38.92 41.95 -51.62
C ASP A 72 39.07 40.54 -51.01
N GLN A 73 40.14 40.29 -50.24
CA GLN A 73 40.33 39.04 -49.50
C GLN A 73 39.25 38.81 -48.43
N GLN A 74 38.88 39.85 -47.68
CA GLN A 74 37.80 39.77 -46.69
C GLN A 74 36.45 39.47 -47.36
N ALA A 75 36.15 40.11 -48.49
CA ALA A 75 34.94 39.85 -49.26
C ALA A 75 34.91 38.44 -49.85
N ALA A 76 36.05 37.91 -50.30
CA ALA A 76 36.18 36.54 -50.78
C ALA A 76 35.95 35.52 -49.65
N LEU A 77 36.59 35.71 -48.49
CA LEU A 77 36.42 34.86 -47.33
C LEU A 77 34.98 34.85 -46.82
N GLU A 78 34.29 35.99 -46.84
CA GLU A 78 32.89 36.05 -46.41
C GLU A 78 31.96 35.28 -47.36
N LYS A 79 32.23 35.34 -48.67
CA LYS A 79 31.51 34.51 -49.65
C LYS A 79 31.77 33.01 -49.43
N GLU A 80 33.02 32.62 -49.21
CA GLU A 80 33.36 31.21 -48.93
C GLU A 80 32.70 30.71 -47.64
N LYS A 81 32.71 31.51 -46.57
CA LYS A 81 31.99 31.20 -45.33
C LYS A 81 30.50 31.02 -45.56
N GLY A 82 29.88 31.88 -46.38
CA GLY A 82 28.48 31.76 -46.76
C GLY A 82 28.15 30.43 -47.46
N VAL A 83 28.98 30.03 -48.42
CA VAL A 83 28.83 28.76 -49.15
C VAL A 83 29.00 27.55 -48.22
N ILE A 84 30.00 27.60 -47.33
CA ILE A 84 30.23 26.55 -46.34
C ILE A 84 29.04 26.46 -45.38
N ALA A 85 28.55 27.60 -44.86
CA ALA A 85 27.41 27.63 -43.96
C ALA A 85 26.15 27.04 -44.60
N GLN A 86 25.90 27.37 -45.88
CA GLN A 86 24.78 26.79 -46.63
C GLN A 86 24.93 25.27 -46.81
N THR A 87 26.10 24.81 -47.23
CA THR A 87 26.38 23.38 -47.42
C THR A 87 26.23 22.59 -46.11
N VAL A 88 26.69 23.15 -44.99
CA VAL A 88 26.55 22.57 -43.66
C VAL A 88 25.09 22.54 -43.23
N ALA A 89 24.32 23.62 -43.46
CA ALA A 89 22.90 23.65 -43.16
C ALA A 89 22.11 22.59 -43.95
N GLU A 90 22.41 22.44 -45.24
CA GLU A 90 21.80 21.41 -46.09
C GLU A 90 22.12 20.00 -45.58
N ARG A 91 23.39 19.69 -45.28
CA ARG A 91 23.78 18.39 -44.70
C ARG A 91 23.10 18.11 -43.36
N ILE A 92 23.08 19.07 -42.44
CA ILE A 92 22.43 18.92 -41.14
C ILE A 92 20.92 18.68 -41.31
N SER A 93 20.27 19.38 -42.25
CA SER A 93 18.83 19.18 -42.51
C SER A 93 18.54 17.78 -43.08
N ALA A 94 19.39 17.28 -43.98
CA ALA A 94 19.27 15.93 -44.53
C ALA A 94 19.48 14.87 -43.44
N GLU A 95 20.52 15.00 -42.60
CA GLU A 95 20.79 14.07 -41.49
C GLU A 95 19.68 14.10 -40.44
N ARG A 96 19.12 15.27 -40.12
CA ARG A 96 17.96 15.37 -39.22
C ARG A 96 16.74 14.66 -39.79
N ALA A 97 16.51 14.75 -41.10
CA ALA A 97 15.41 14.06 -41.76
C ALA A 97 15.60 12.54 -41.73
N THR A 98 16.82 12.03 -41.95
CA THR A 98 17.11 10.59 -41.85
C THR A 98 16.95 10.07 -40.43
N ILE A 99 17.48 10.79 -39.43
CA ILE A 99 17.33 10.43 -38.01
C ILE A 99 15.84 10.40 -37.62
N ALA A 100 15.07 11.41 -38.02
CA ALA A 100 13.64 11.46 -37.74
C ALA A 100 12.87 10.30 -38.39
N ALA A 101 13.24 9.90 -39.62
CA ALA A 101 12.62 8.77 -40.32
C ALA A 101 12.96 7.43 -39.64
N GLU A 102 14.20 7.23 -39.21
CA GLU A 102 14.63 6.02 -38.51
C GLU A 102 13.96 5.90 -37.14
N GLU A 103 13.90 6.97 -36.37
CA GLU A 103 13.22 6.98 -35.07
C GLU A 103 11.71 6.76 -35.23
N ALA A 104 11.08 7.35 -36.24
CA ALA A 104 9.68 7.07 -36.55
C ALA A 104 9.45 5.60 -36.92
N LYS A 105 10.39 4.97 -37.64
CA LYS A 105 10.31 3.54 -37.99
C LYS A 105 10.49 2.65 -36.76
N LYS A 106 11.46 2.95 -35.89
CA LYS A 106 11.68 2.23 -34.63
C LYS A 106 10.46 2.37 -33.70
N ALA A 107 9.93 3.58 -33.53
CA ALA A 107 8.73 3.83 -32.73
C ALA A 107 7.52 3.03 -33.25
N LYS A 108 7.32 2.97 -34.57
CA LYS A 108 6.26 2.14 -35.17
C LYS A 108 6.46 0.65 -34.91
N MET A 109 7.69 0.13 -35.02
CA MET A 109 7.95 -1.28 -34.72
C MET A 109 7.73 -1.61 -33.25
N LEU A 110 8.20 -0.77 -32.32
CA LEU A 110 7.98 -0.95 -30.89
C LEU A 110 6.49 -0.92 -30.53
N ALA A 111 5.74 0.03 -31.10
CA ALA A 111 4.30 0.10 -30.91
C ALA A 111 3.58 -1.13 -31.49
N ALA A 112 4.01 -1.64 -32.65
CA ALA A 112 3.45 -2.85 -33.23
C ALA A 112 3.72 -4.09 -32.36
N THR A 113 4.93 -4.23 -31.82
CA THR A 113 5.27 -5.35 -30.92
C THR A 113 4.51 -5.28 -29.59
N ASP A 114 4.34 -4.09 -29.02
CA ASP A 114 3.54 -3.90 -27.80
C ASP A 114 2.07 -4.24 -28.04
N LEU A 115 1.49 -3.78 -29.16
CA LEU A 115 0.13 -4.15 -29.54
C LEU A 115 -0.05 -5.66 -29.77
N GLU A 116 0.93 -6.33 -30.36
CA GLU A 116 0.89 -7.79 -30.54
C GLU A 116 0.96 -8.52 -29.18
N GLN A 117 1.84 -8.08 -28.28
CA GLN A 117 1.95 -8.63 -26.93
C GLN A 117 0.65 -8.43 -26.14
N LYS A 118 0.09 -7.22 -26.16
CA LYS A 118 -1.20 -6.91 -25.54
C LYS A 118 -2.33 -7.74 -26.15
N GLY A 119 -2.29 -7.99 -27.46
CA GLY A 119 -3.24 -8.86 -28.14
C GLY A 119 -3.20 -10.30 -27.63
N LYS A 120 -2.00 -10.85 -27.41
CA LYS A 120 -1.79 -12.19 -26.83
C LYS A 120 -2.26 -12.25 -25.38
N GLU A 121 -1.87 -11.27 -24.55
CA GLU A 121 -2.32 -11.17 -23.16
C GLU A 121 -3.85 -11.12 -23.05
N LEU A 122 -4.52 -10.36 -23.91
CA LEU A 122 -5.98 -10.29 -23.95
C LEU A 122 -6.63 -11.60 -24.40
N ALA A 123 -6.02 -12.32 -25.33
CA ALA A 123 -6.51 -13.63 -25.75
C ALA A 123 -6.40 -14.66 -24.62
N ASP A 124 -5.24 -14.70 -23.94
CA ASP A 124 -5.00 -15.59 -22.80
C ASP A 124 -5.95 -15.27 -21.65
N LEU A 125 -6.16 -13.98 -21.35
CA LEU A 125 -7.09 -13.55 -20.30
C LEU A 125 -8.53 -13.96 -20.62
N LYS A 126 -8.97 -13.83 -21.88
CA LYS A 126 -10.29 -14.30 -22.33
C LYS A 126 -10.43 -15.81 -22.19
N GLN A 127 -9.40 -16.58 -22.53
CA GLN A 127 -9.41 -18.03 -22.37
C GLN A 127 -9.49 -18.44 -20.90
N VAL A 128 -8.75 -17.76 -20.01
CA VAL A 128 -8.83 -17.99 -18.56
C VAL A 128 -10.22 -17.67 -18.02
N LEU A 129 -10.82 -16.55 -18.43
CA LEU A 129 -12.18 -16.18 -18.03
C LEU A 129 -13.20 -17.23 -18.49
N GLN A 130 -13.12 -17.68 -19.74
CA GLN A 130 -14.01 -18.72 -20.25
C GLN A 130 -13.89 -20.03 -19.44
N GLN A 131 -12.67 -20.47 -19.15
CA GLN A 131 -12.45 -21.66 -18.30
C GLN A 131 -12.99 -21.47 -16.87
N ARG A 132 -12.95 -20.25 -16.33
CA ARG A 132 -13.49 -19.94 -15.00
C ARG A 132 -15.01 -19.95 -15.01
N ASP A 133 -15.63 -19.40 -16.04
CA ASP A 133 -17.08 -19.41 -16.22
C ASP A 133 -17.61 -20.84 -16.39
N GLU A 134 -16.91 -21.69 -17.16
CA GLU A 134 -17.25 -23.10 -17.31
C GLU A 134 -17.17 -23.85 -15.96
N LYS A 135 -16.10 -23.66 -15.19
CA LYS A 135 -15.96 -24.24 -13.84
C LYS A 135 -17.01 -23.73 -12.86
N LEU A 136 -17.38 -22.46 -12.96
CA LEU A 136 -18.40 -21.85 -12.10
C LEU A 136 -19.78 -22.42 -12.44
N ALA A 137 -20.09 -22.60 -13.73
CA ALA A 137 -21.31 -23.26 -14.16
C ALA A 137 -21.37 -24.73 -13.71
N GLU A 138 -20.25 -25.46 -13.79
CA GLU A 138 -20.15 -26.84 -13.28
C GLU A 138 -20.37 -26.90 -11.76
N ALA A 139 -19.74 -26.02 -10.99
CA ALA A 139 -19.91 -25.94 -9.55
C ALA A 139 -21.36 -25.59 -9.14
N GLN A 140 -22.01 -24.67 -9.86
CA GLN A 140 -23.41 -24.34 -9.63
C GLN A 140 -24.34 -25.53 -9.92
N ARG A 141 -24.10 -26.29 -11.00
CA ARG A 141 -24.86 -27.51 -11.31
C ARG A 141 -24.67 -28.57 -10.22
N ALA A 142 -23.44 -28.77 -9.76
CA ALA A 142 -23.14 -29.70 -8.68
C ALA A 142 -23.83 -29.30 -7.37
N GLN A 143 -23.89 -28.01 -7.06
CA GLN A 143 -24.59 -27.50 -5.88
C GLN A 143 -26.10 -27.77 -5.96
N VAL A 144 -26.72 -27.53 -7.12
CA VAL A 144 -28.15 -27.82 -7.33
C VAL A 144 -28.43 -29.33 -7.18
N GLU A 145 -27.59 -30.18 -7.75
CA GLU A 145 -27.70 -31.64 -7.62
C GLU A 145 -27.55 -32.11 -6.16
N LEU A 146 -26.60 -31.55 -5.40
CA LEU A 146 -26.44 -31.84 -3.98
C LEU A 146 -27.67 -31.44 -3.15
N ILE A 147 -28.26 -30.28 -3.44
CA ILE A 147 -29.48 -29.83 -2.75
C ILE A 147 -30.66 -30.76 -3.06
N LYS A 148 -30.79 -31.22 -4.31
CA LYS A 148 -31.83 -32.21 -4.68
C LYS A 148 -31.64 -33.53 -3.93
N LYS A 149 -30.42 -34.08 -3.96
CA LYS A 149 -30.10 -35.32 -3.23
C LYS A 149 -30.31 -35.19 -1.73
N GLN A 150 -30.00 -34.03 -1.15
CA GLN A 150 -30.26 -33.78 0.26
C GLN A 150 -31.76 -33.82 0.57
N ARG A 151 -32.61 -33.21 -0.26
CA ARG A 151 -34.07 -33.26 -0.09
C ARG A 151 -34.61 -34.69 -0.24
N GLU A 152 -34.15 -35.43 -1.24
CA GLU A 152 -34.54 -36.84 -1.44
C GLU A 152 -34.17 -37.72 -0.24
N LEU A 153 -32.96 -37.53 0.32
CA LEU A 153 -32.53 -38.25 1.53
C LEU A 153 -33.37 -37.88 2.76
N ASP A 154 -33.72 -36.60 2.91
CA ASP A 154 -34.52 -36.14 4.04
C ASP A 154 -35.97 -36.62 3.94
N ASP A 155 -36.55 -36.67 2.74
CA ASP A 155 -37.88 -37.23 2.51
C ASP A 155 -37.89 -38.76 2.71
N ALA A 156 -36.86 -39.47 2.25
CA ALA A 156 -36.70 -40.91 2.49
C ALA A 156 -36.56 -41.25 3.99
N LYS A 157 -35.84 -40.41 4.76
CA LYS A 157 -35.77 -40.55 6.22
C LYS A 157 -37.14 -40.38 6.87
N ARG A 158 -37.92 -39.37 6.48
CA ARG A 158 -39.28 -39.15 7.00
C ARG A 158 -40.21 -40.31 6.70
N GLU A 159 -40.15 -40.86 5.50
CA GLU A 159 -40.96 -42.02 5.12
C GLU A 159 -40.56 -43.27 5.92
N MET A 160 -39.25 -43.47 6.14
CA MET A 160 -38.73 -44.56 6.95
C MET A 160 -39.13 -44.42 8.42
N ASP A 161 -39.04 -43.22 9.01
CA ASP A 161 -39.49 -42.94 10.37
C ASP A 161 -40.99 -43.21 10.52
N LEU A 162 -41.81 -42.76 9.55
CA LEU A 162 -43.26 -42.99 9.53
C LEU A 162 -43.61 -44.49 9.38
N THR A 163 -42.79 -45.23 8.62
CA THR A 163 -42.93 -46.69 8.49
C THR A 163 -42.55 -47.41 9.77
N ILE A 164 -41.49 -46.96 10.46
CA ILE A 164 -41.09 -47.48 11.77
C ILE A 164 -42.18 -47.21 12.81
N GLU A 165 -42.73 -45.99 12.87
CA GLU A 165 -43.83 -45.64 13.78
C GLU A 165 -45.07 -46.51 13.54
N LYS A 166 -45.47 -46.72 12.28
CA LYS A 166 -46.57 -47.63 11.91
C LYS A 166 -46.29 -49.05 12.40
N ARG A 167 -45.10 -49.59 12.13
CA ARG A 167 -44.68 -50.94 12.55
C ARG A 167 -44.67 -51.10 14.07
N VAL A 168 -44.20 -50.07 14.79
CA VAL A 168 -44.20 -50.02 16.25
C VAL A 168 -45.64 -49.99 16.78
N SER A 169 -46.52 -49.20 16.19
CA SER A 169 -47.94 -49.13 16.57
C SER A 169 -48.69 -50.45 16.35
N GLU A 170 -48.44 -51.15 15.24
CA GLU A 170 -49.01 -52.46 14.93
C GLU A 170 -48.45 -53.54 15.88
N SER A 171 -47.16 -53.49 16.19
CA SER A 171 -46.54 -54.40 17.16
C SER A 171 -47.10 -54.20 18.57
N LEU A 172 -47.37 -52.96 18.98
CA LEU A 172 -47.96 -52.63 20.29
C LEU A 172 -49.44 -53.05 20.38
N GLY A 173 -50.22 -52.96 19.30
CA GLY A 173 -51.60 -53.45 19.26
C GLY A 173 -51.69 -54.96 19.51
N SER A 174 -50.82 -55.74 18.84
CA SER A 174 -50.80 -57.21 18.97
C SER A 174 -50.39 -57.71 20.37
N VAL A 175 -49.62 -56.92 21.12
CA VAL A 175 -49.22 -57.20 22.51
C VAL A 175 -50.33 -56.81 23.49
N ARG A 176 -51.07 -55.72 23.21
CA ARG A 176 -52.16 -55.23 24.06
C ARG A 176 -53.38 -56.16 24.08
N ASP A 177 -53.69 -56.80 22.95
CA ASP A 177 -54.82 -57.73 22.86
C ASP A 177 -54.54 -59.08 23.54
N LYS A 178 -53.26 -59.52 23.57
CA LYS A 178 -52.84 -60.73 24.30
C LYS A 178 -52.73 -60.51 25.82
N ALA A 179 -52.49 -59.28 26.28
CA ALA A 179 -52.45 -58.94 27.70
C ALA A 179 -53.83 -58.69 28.32
N ARG A 180 -54.84 -58.32 27.51
CA ARG A 180 -56.20 -58.00 27.97
C ARG A 180 -57.00 -59.21 28.48
N GLN A 181 -56.75 -60.41 27.96
CA GLN A 181 -57.44 -61.64 28.39
C GLN A 181 -56.91 -62.26 29.70
N ALA A 182 -55.70 -61.89 30.13
CA ALA A 182 -55.07 -62.50 31.31
C ALA A 182 -55.26 -61.70 32.62
N ALA A 183 -55.83 -60.49 32.56
CA ALA A 183 -55.82 -59.52 33.66
C ALA A 183 -57.20 -59.19 34.25
N GLU A 184 -58.30 -59.80 33.77
CA GLU A 184 -59.66 -59.38 34.12
C GLU A 184 -60.23 -59.89 35.47
N GLU A 185 -59.56 -60.80 36.19
CA GLU A 185 -60.15 -61.37 37.44
C GLU A 185 -59.55 -60.89 38.78
N GLY A 186 -58.42 -60.15 38.80
CA GLY A 186 -57.67 -59.98 40.06
C GLY A 186 -57.68 -58.62 40.77
N TYR A 187 -57.62 -57.50 40.06
CA TYR A 187 -57.05 -56.26 40.65
C TYR A 187 -57.79 -54.97 40.29
N LYS A 188 -59.13 -55.00 40.22
CA LYS A 188 -59.95 -53.86 39.76
C LYS A 188 -60.31 -52.79 40.80
N LEU A 189 -59.89 -52.87 42.07
CA LEU A 189 -60.49 -52.01 43.11
C LEU A 189 -59.57 -51.33 44.13
N ARG A 190 -58.24 -51.48 44.06
CA ARG A 190 -57.35 -50.84 45.06
C ARG A 190 -56.20 -49.99 44.52
N VAL A 191 -55.96 -50.00 43.21
CA VAL A 191 -54.84 -49.26 42.59
C VAL A 191 -55.30 -47.96 41.90
N ALA A 192 -56.55 -47.92 41.41
CA ALA A 192 -57.10 -46.76 40.70
C ALA A 192 -57.30 -45.50 41.56
N GLU A 193 -57.48 -45.62 42.88
CA GLU A 193 -57.69 -44.44 43.74
C GLU A 193 -56.39 -43.67 44.06
N LYS A 194 -55.22 -44.29 43.92
CA LYS A 194 -53.95 -43.72 44.42
C LYS A 194 -53.02 -43.19 43.33
N GLU A 195 -53.14 -43.64 42.09
CA GLU A 195 -52.24 -43.25 40.99
C GLU A 195 -52.72 -42.01 40.19
N GLU A 196 -54.00 -41.67 40.25
CA GLU A 196 -54.57 -40.52 39.52
C GLU A 196 -54.22 -39.15 40.17
N GLN A 197 -54.01 -39.11 41.50
CA GLN A 197 -53.69 -37.86 42.21
C GLN A 197 -52.23 -37.38 42.08
N ILE A 198 -51.28 -38.28 41.82
CA ILE A 198 -49.83 -37.97 41.88
C ILE A 198 -49.27 -37.61 40.49
N SER A 199 -49.83 -38.19 39.42
CA SER A 199 -49.40 -37.96 38.02
C SER A 199 -49.76 -36.56 37.49
N SER A 200 -50.87 -35.97 37.95
CA SER A 200 -51.37 -34.67 37.46
C SER A 200 -50.54 -33.46 37.94
N MET A 201 -49.99 -33.52 39.17
CA MET A 201 -49.28 -32.37 39.76
C MET A 201 -47.78 -32.30 39.40
N GLN A 202 -47.13 -33.42 39.08
CA GLN A 202 -45.68 -33.44 38.82
C GLN A 202 -45.28 -33.00 37.41
N ARG A 203 -46.20 -33.03 36.43
CA ARG A 203 -45.91 -32.58 35.05
C ARG A 203 -46.02 -31.07 34.83
N GLN A 204 -46.72 -30.32 35.68
CA GLN A 204 -46.91 -28.87 35.49
C GLN A 204 -45.84 -27.99 36.16
N ILE A 205 -45.05 -28.54 37.09
CA ILE A 205 -44.11 -27.74 37.91
C ILE A 205 -42.68 -27.69 37.31
N GLU A 206 -42.26 -28.73 36.56
CA GLU A 206 -40.89 -28.81 36.02
C GLU A 206 -40.71 -27.98 34.73
N GLU A 207 -41.77 -27.77 33.95
CA GLU A 207 -41.71 -27.15 32.63
C GLU A 207 -41.81 -25.61 32.66
N LEU A 208 -42.43 -25.03 33.69
CA LEU A 208 -42.50 -23.59 33.92
C LEU A 208 -41.22 -23.02 34.55
N LYS A 209 -40.49 -23.85 35.32
CA LYS A 209 -39.22 -23.45 35.96
C LYS A 209 -38.09 -23.23 34.95
N ARG A 210 -38.05 -24.04 33.88
CA ARG A 210 -36.98 -24.02 32.87
C ARG A 210 -37.16 -22.94 31.78
N LYS A 211 -38.39 -22.46 31.54
CA LYS A 211 -38.70 -21.38 30.58
C LYS A 211 -38.58 -19.97 31.18
N ALA A 212 -38.69 -19.82 32.50
CA ALA A 212 -38.52 -18.54 33.20
C ALA A 212 -37.05 -18.11 33.33
N GLU A 213 -36.11 -19.06 33.44
CA GLU A 213 -34.67 -18.77 33.57
C GLU A 213 -34.00 -18.42 32.23
N GLN A 214 -34.55 -18.89 31.10
CA GLN A 214 -33.93 -18.72 29.77
C GLN A 214 -34.25 -17.38 29.09
N GLY A 215 -35.33 -16.70 29.49
CA GLY A 215 -35.63 -15.30 29.07
C GLY A 215 -34.87 -14.24 29.87
N SER A 216 -34.29 -14.62 31.02
CA SER A 216 -33.64 -13.70 31.97
C SER A 216 -32.30 -13.17 31.46
N GLN A 217 -31.61 -13.86 30.53
CA GLN A 217 -30.30 -13.39 30.03
C GLN A 217 -30.40 -12.27 29.00
N GLN A 218 -31.41 -12.25 28.13
CA GLN A 218 -31.60 -11.17 27.15
C GLN A 218 -32.13 -9.89 27.82
N LEU A 219 -33.17 -10.02 28.65
CA LEU A 219 -33.71 -8.90 29.44
C LEU A 219 -32.66 -8.26 30.37
N GLN A 220 -31.68 -9.04 30.86
CA GLN A 220 -30.59 -8.51 31.70
C GLN A 220 -29.48 -7.78 30.94
N GLY A 221 -29.27 -8.08 29.65
CA GLY A 221 -28.31 -7.34 28.82
C GLY A 221 -28.83 -5.95 28.45
N GLU A 222 -30.10 -5.89 28.03
CA GLU A 222 -30.78 -4.65 27.65
C GLU A 222 -30.86 -3.62 28.78
N VAL A 223 -30.93 -4.07 30.05
CA VAL A 223 -30.93 -3.18 31.21
C VAL A 223 -29.62 -2.40 31.33
N LEU A 224 -28.47 -3.02 31.02
CA LEU A 224 -27.17 -2.34 31.12
C LEU A 224 -27.02 -1.27 30.03
N GLU A 225 -27.50 -1.57 28.83
CA GLU A 225 -27.53 -0.65 27.69
C GLU A 225 -28.43 0.57 28.01
N LEU A 226 -29.64 0.32 28.52
CA LEU A 226 -30.59 1.36 28.92
C LEU A 226 -30.06 2.22 30.06
N GLU A 227 -29.39 1.62 31.05
CA GLU A 227 -28.77 2.35 32.17
C GLU A 227 -27.63 3.26 31.67
N LEU A 228 -26.77 2.74 30.79
CA LEU A 228 -25.69 3.52 30.18
C LEU A 228 -26.23 4.69 29.37
N GLU A 229 -27.23 4.45 28.52
CA GLU A 229 -27.90 5.48 27.73
C GLU A 229 -28.50 6.56 28.62
N THR A 230 -29.27 6.18 29.64
CA THR A 230 -29.93 7.11 30.56
C THR A 230 -28.92 7.96 31.31
N THR A 231 -27.82 7.34 31.77
CA THR A 231 -26.74 8.02 32.50
C THR A 231 -26.03 9.05 31.61
N LEU A 232 -25.70 8.67 30.37
CA LEU A 232 -25.04 9.56 29.42
C LEU A 232 -25.98 10.71 29.01
N ARG A 233 -27.26 10.45 28.72
CA ARG A 233 -28.25 11.49 28.36
C ARG A 233 -28.45 12.49 29.49
N SER A 234 -28.51 12.00 30.73
CA SER A 234 -28.68 12.85 31.91
C SER A 234 -27.46 13.75 32.15
N LYS A 235 -26.25 13.24 31.92
CA LYS A 235 -25.01 14.00 32.13
C LYS A 235 -24.67 14.95 30.98
N PHE A 236 -25.00 14.58 29.74
CA PHE A 236 -24.68 15.34 28.53
C PHE A 236 -25.95 15.70 27.72
N PRO A 237 -26.84 16.58 28.22
CA PRO A 237 -28.11 16.87 27.56
C PRO A 237 -28.00 17.53 26.17
N ARG A 238 -26.83 18.09 25.84
CA ARG A 238 -26.56 18.73 24.55
C ARG A 238 -26.04 17.75 23.50
N ASP A 239 -25.51 16.61 23.92
CA ASP A 239 -24.92 15.64 23.00
C ASP A 239 -26.01 14.74 22.42
N ALA A 240 -25.80 14.20 21.21
CA ALA A 240 -26.73 13.26 20.60
C ALA A 240 -26.30 11.83 20.90
N ILE A 241 -27.13 11.11 21.67
CA ILE A 241 -26.91 9.71 22.03
C ILE A 241 -27.96 8.89 21.27
N GLU A 242 -27.50 7.99 20.41
CA GLU A 242 -28.33 7.23 19.47
C GLU A 242 -28.07 5.73 19.69
N PRO A 243 -29.09 4.92 20.02
CA PRO A 243 -28.93 3.46 20.08
C PRO A 243 -28.72 2.91 18.67
N VAL A 244 -27.81 1.95 18.53
CA VAL A 244 -27.57 1.28 17.25
C VAL A 244 -28.52 0.06 17.14
N PRO A 245 -29.29 -0.08 16.04
CA PRO A 245 -30.22 -1.20 15.89
C PRO A 245 -29.53 -2.56 15.92
N LYS A 246 -30.15 -3.55 16.59
CA LYS A 246 -29.66 -4.93 16.61
C LYS A 246 -29.59 -5.49 15.18
N GLY A 247 -28.38 -5.86 14.75
CA GLY A 247 -28.12 -6.45 13.43
C GLY A 247 -27.34 -5.56 12.46
N GLU A 248 -27.07 -4.30 12.83
CA GLU A 248 -26.13 -3.44 12.09
C GLU A 248 -24.72 -3.53 12.70
N PHE A 249 -23.69 -3.32 11.87
CA PHE A 249 -22.29 -3.25 12.30
C PHE A 249 -22.04 -1.92 13.02
N GLY A 250 -22.28 -1.91 14.33
CA GLY A 250 -22.05 -0.79 15.21
C GLY A 250 -22.33 -1.25 16.63
N GLY A 251 -21.45 -0.92 17.57
CA GLY A 251 -21.66 -1.24 18.98
C GLY A 251 -22.94 -0.64 19.55
N ASP A 252 -23.27 -0.94 20.79
CA ASP A 252 -24.59 -0.68 21.38
C ASP A 252 -25.08 0.80 21.30
N LEU A 253 -24.18 1.78 21.50
CA LEU A 253 -24.55 3.21 21.56
C LEU A 253 -23.57 4.09 20.79
N LEU A 254 -24.10 5.03 20.00
CA LEU A 254 -23.35 6.10 19.37
C LEU A 254 -23.55 7.41 20.11
N HIS A 255 -22.45 7.98 20.60
CA HIS A 255 -22.44 9.25 21.32
C HIS A 255 -21.74 10.31 20.47
N ARG A 256 -22.54 11.17 19.82
CA ARG A 256 -22.03 12.32 19.07
C ARG A 256 -21.88 13.51 20.01
N VAL A 257 -20.64 13.93 20.19
CA VAL A 257 -20.26 15.03 21.09
C VAL A 257 -20.55 16.37 20.42
N ILE A 258 -21.33 17.22 21.10
CA ILE A 258 -21.68 18.56 20.61
C ILE A 258 -20.93 19.61 21.44
N GLY A 259 -20.20 20.46 20.73
CA GLY A 259 -19.39 21.52 21.31
C GLY A 259 -20.21 22.71 21.84
N PRO A 260 -19.55 23.68 22.50
CA PRO A 260 -20.23 24.84 23.09
C PRO A 260 -21.01 25.73 22.09
N GLN A 261 -20.59 25.79 20.81
CA GLN A 261 -21.29 26.54 19.76
C GLN A 261 -22.27 25.66 18.95
N ASN A 262 -22.70 24.53 19.51
CA ASN A 262 -23.62 23.57 18.89
C ASN A 262 -23.09 22.89 17.61
N GLN A 263 -21.77 22.78 17.49
CA GLN A 263 -21.08 22.08 16.40
C GLN A 263 -20.75 20.62 16.76
N PRO A 264 -20.76 19.68 15.82
CA PRO A 264 -20.32 18.31 16.06
C PRO A 264 -18.80 18.24 16.19
N CYS A 265 -18.30 17.75 17.34
CA CYS A 265 -16.86 17.69 17.63
C CYS A 265 -16.25 16.28 17.42
N GLY A 266 -17.06 15.24 17.41
CA GLY A 266 -16.63 13.86 17.20
C GLY A 266 -17.67 12.87 17.71
N THR A 267 -17.38 11.58 17.57
CA THR A 267 -18.26 10.47 17.91
C THR A 267 -17.50 9.43 18.73
N ILE A 268 -18.11 8.99 19.83
CA ILE A 268 -17.65 7.89 20.67
C ILE A 268 -18.58 6.72 20.44
N LEU A 269 -18.03 5.56 20.08
CA LEU A 269 -18.76 4.31 20.00
C LEU A 269 -18.67 3.58 21.34
N TRP A 270 -19.82 3.19 21.88
CA TRP A 270 -19.95 2.50 23.16
C TRP A 270 -20.43 1.08 22.93
N GLU A 271 -19.77 0.13 23.59
CA GLU A 271 -20.15 -1.28 23.65
C GLU A 271 -20.32 -1.68 25.10
N SER A 272 -21.42 -2.32 25.45
CA SER A 272 -21.68 -2.84 26.78
C SER A 272 -21.56 -4.37 26.78
N LYS A 273 -20.86 -4.91 27.77
CA LYS A 273 -20.64 -6.36 27.90
C LYS A 273 -20.93 -6.81 29.32
N ARG A 274 -22.05 -7.50 29.48
CA ARG A 274 -22.41 -8.17 30.74
C ARG A 274 -21.99 -9.64 30.69
N THR A 275 -20.80 -9.96 31.19
CA THR A 275 -20.23 -11.31 31.15
C THR A 275 -19.46 -11.63 32.43
N LYS A 276 -19.10 -12.91 32.65
CA LYS A 276 -18.24 -13.29 33.80
C LYS A 276 -16.75 -13.29 33.46
N ASN A 277 -16.41 -13.54 32.20
CA ASN A 277 -15.05 -13.69 31.73
C ASN A 277 -14.81 -12.74 30.57
N TRP A 278 -13.70 -12.00 30.60
CA TRP A 278 -13.25 -11.17 29.50
C TRP A 278 -12.87 -12.02 28.27
N SER A 279 -13.12 -11.49 27.08
CA SER A 279 -12.65 -12.06 25.81
C SER A 279 -11.95 -11.01 24.96
N ASP A 280 -10.71 -11.28 24.58
CA ASP A 280 -9.89 -10.36 23.76
C ASP A 280 -10.48 -10.15 22.35
N GLY A 281 -11.29 -11.09 21.86
CA GLY A 281 -12.00 -10.95 20.58
C GLY A 281 -13.02 -9.80 20.52
N TRP A 282 -13.39 -9.21 21.67
CA TRP A 282 -14.25 -8.02 21.67
C TRP A 282 -13.52 -6.77 21.19
N LEU A 283 -12.21 -6.68 21.41
CA LEU A 283 -11.40 -5.55 20.99
C LEU A 283 -11.35 -5.46 19.47
N SER A 284 -11.06 -6.58 18.78
CA SER A 284 -11.00 -6.61 17.32
C SER A 284 -12.36 -6.31 16.68
N LYS A 285 -13.43 -6.93 17.19
CA LYS A 285 -14.79 -6.67 16.72
C LYS A 285 -15.18 -5.20 16.88
N LEU A 286 -14.93 -4.60 18.06
CA LEU A 286 -15.30 -3.21 18.29
C LEU A 286 -14.48 -2.25 17.42
N ARG A 287 -13.22 -2.56 17.10
CA ARG A 287 -12.42 -1.76 16.15
C ARG A 287 -12.98 -1.81 14.73
N ASP A 288 -13.50 -2.96 14.28
CA ASP A 288 -14.21 -3.08 13.01
C ASP A 288 -15.50 -2.22 13.05
N ASP A 289 -16.27 -2.31 14.13
CA ASP A 289 -17.51 -1.55 14.33
C ASP A 289 -17.24 -0.03 14.43
N GLN A 290 -16.16 0.38 15.10
CA GLN A 290 -15.70 1.78 15.17
C GLN A 290 -15.42 2.35 13.79
N ARG A 291 -14.77 1.56 12.92
CA ARG A 291 -14.46 1.95 11.54
C ARG A 291 -15.73 2.07 10.70
N ALA A 292 -16.66 1.11 10.84
CA ALA A 292 -17.95 1.14 10.15
C ALA A 292 -18.77 2.38 10.55
N ALA A 293 -18.84 2.67 11.85
CA ALA A 293 -19.55 3.82 12.41
C ALA A 293 -18.81 5.16 12.22
N LYS A 294 -17.57 5.14 11.70
CA LYS A 294 -16.67 6.31 11.55
C LYS A 294 -16.47 7.08 12.87
N ALA A 295 -16.48 6.37 13.99
CA ALA A 295 -16.27 6.95 15.30
C ALA A 295 -14.77 7.23 15.56
N GLU A 296 -14.47 8.38 16.15
CA GLU A 296 -13.10 8.77 16.49
C GLU A 296 -12.55 7.95 17.67
N MET A 297 -13.41 7.52 18.59
CA MET A 297 -13.03 6.74 19.77
C MET A 297 -14.01 5.58 19.98
N ALA A 298 -13.52 4.48 20.55
CA ALA A 298 -14.32 3.32 20.93
C ALA A 298 -14.11 2.98 22.41
N LEU A 299 -15.17 2.55 23.07
CA LEU A 299 -15.18 2.28 24.51
C LEU A 299 -16.05 1.06 24.86
N ILE A 300 -15.48 0.10 25.57
CA ILE A 300 -16.16 -1.08 26.14
C ILE A 300 -16.43 -0.85 27.61
N VAL A 301 -17.70 -0.90 28.00
CA VAL A 301 -18.14 -0.96 29.39
C VAL A 301 -18.42 -2.41 29.74
N SER A 302 -17.63 -2.99 30.63
CA SER A 302 -17.85 -4.38 31.07
C SER A 302 -17.77 -4.55 32.59
N ASN A 303 -18.47 -5.55 33.09
CA ASN A 303 -18.36 -6.01 34.48
C ASN A 303 -17.23 -7.03 34.69
N ALA A 304 -16.65 -7.58 33.62
CA ALA A 304 -15.47 -8.43 33.66
C ALA A 304 -14.34 -7.71 32.91
N LEU A 305 -13.21 -7.48 33.57
CA LEU A 305 -12.04 -6.82 32.98
C LEU A 305 -10.90 -7.82 32.72
N PRO A 306 -9.94 -7.48 31.85
CA PRO A 306 -8.66 -8.20 31.74
C PRO A 306 -7.96 -8.28 33.10
N LYS A 307 -7.16 -9.33 33.30
CA LYS A 307 -6.56 -9.68 34.61
C LYS A 307 -5.66 -8.58 35.22
N ASP A 308 -5.19 -7.64 34.40
CA ASP A 308 -4.26 -6.59 34.80
C ASP A 308 -4.93 -5.22 35.03
N ILE A 309 -6.23 -5.10 34.76
CA ILE A 309 -6.96 -3.82 34.81
C ILE A 309 -7.92 -3.81 35.99
N LYS A 310 -7.82 -2.77 36.83
CA LYS A 310 -8.68 -2.59 38.00
C LYS A 310 -9.81 -1.57 37.83
N SER A 311 -9.73 -0.70 36.84
CA SER A 311 -10.70 0.40 36.69
C SER A 311 -10.99 0.69 35.22
N PHE A 312 -10.02 1.26 34.52
CA PHE A 312 -10.07 1.44 33.07
C PHE A 312 -8.66 1.51 32.49
N ASP A 313 -8.51 1.15 31.23
CA ASP A 313 -7.27 1.27 30.47
C ASP A 313 -7.55 1.45 28.96
N LEU A 314 -6.53 1.81 28.20
CA LEU A 314 -6.55 1.88 26.74
C LEU A 314 -5.81 0.67 26.17
N ILE A 315 -6.56 -0.31 25.65
CA ILE A 315 -6.00 -1.54 25.07
C ILE A 315 -6.24 -1.51 23.56
N ASP A 316 -5.17 -1.60 22.78
CA ASP A 316 -5.22 -1.60 21.31
C ASP A 316 -6.11 -0.48 20.72
N GLY A 317 -6.05 0.72 21.29
CA GLY A 317 -6.84 1.87 20.83
C GLY A 317 -8.32 1.87 21.25
N VAL A 318 -8.76 0.89 22.05
CA VAL A 318 -10.11 0.80 22.62
C VAL A 318 -10.05 1.05 24.12
N TRP A 319 -10.87 1.97 24.61
CA TRP A 319 -11.01 2.20 26.05
C TRP A 319 -11.82 1.08 26.69
N VAL A 320 -11.29 0.45 27.72
CA VAL A 320 -11.99 -0.60 28.47
C VAL A 320 -12.21 -0.11 29.88
N THR A 321 -13.44 -0.15 30.38
CA THR A 321 -13.79 0.39 31.71
C THR A 321 -14.90 -0.42 32.39
N GLU A 322 -14.92 -0.39 33.72
CA GLU A 322 -16.11 -0.76 34.47
C GLU A 322 -17.19 0.34 34.41
N MET A 323 -18.45 -0.04 34.68
CA MET A 323 -19.59 0.90 34.70
C MET A 323 -19.37 2.09 35.65
N ARG A 324 -18.70 1.89 36.79
CA ARG A 324 -18.42 2.95 37.77
C ARG A 324 -17.52 4.07 37.22
N CYS A 325 -16.64 3.73 36.30
CA CYS A 325 -15.68 4.65 35.67
C CYS A 325 -16.14 5.14 34.30
N ALA A 326 -17.23 4.60 33.74
CA ALA A 326 -17.75 4.98 32.43
C ALA A 326 -18.06 6.48 32.34
N LEU A 327 -18.70 7.07 33.35
CA LEU A 327 -19.07 8.48 33.33
C LEU A 327 -17.88 9.44 33.46
N PRO A 328 -16.95 9.29 34.43
CA PRO A 328 -15.73 10.09 34.46
C PRO A 328 -14.91 9.98 33.18
N LEU A 329 -14.81 8.76 32.61
CA LEU A 329 -14.08 8.54 31.36
C LEU A 329 -14.77 9.23 30.18
N ALA A 330 -16.10 9.13 30.08
CA ALA A 330 -16.89 9.86 29.09
C ALA A 330 -16.61 11.37 29.14
N MET A 331 -16.53 11.96 30.33
CA MET A 331 -16.24 13.38 30.50
C MET A 331 -14.86 13.76 29.95
N ALA A 332 -13.84 12.96 30.24
CA ALA A 332 -12.47 13.19 29.75
C ALA A 332 -12.37 13.05 28.23
N LEU A 333 -12.95 11.98 27.66
CA LEU A 333 -12.95 11.74 26.22
C LEU A 333 -13.73 12.82 25.47
N ARG A 334 -14.87 13.24 26.01
CA ARG A 334 -15.68 14.33 25.47
C ARG A 334 -14.89 15.63 25.39
N GLN A 335 -14.20 16.01 26.48
CA GLN A 335 -13.37 17.22 26.50
C GLN A 335 -12.24 17.14 25.46
N THR A 336 -11.59 15.98 25.36
CA THR A 336 -10.53 15.72 24.38
C THR A 336 -11.03 15.90 22.94
N LEU A 337 -12.23 15.40 22.60
CA LEU A 337 -12.81 15.57 21.26
C LEU A 337 -13.13 17.04 20.94
N ILE A 338 -13.62 17.81 21.92
CA ILE A 338 -13.90 19.24 21.75
C ILE A 338 -12.60 20.02 21.49
N GLU A 339 -11.56 19.76 22.27
CA GLU A 339 -10.24 20.40 22.11
C GLU A 339 -9.59 20.05 20.78
N LEU A 340 -9.62 18.77 20.39
CA LEU A 340 -9.13 18.31 19.10
C LEU A 340 -9.88 18.95 17.93
N HIS A 341 -11.20 19.10 18.03
CA HIS A 341 -11.98 19.78 17.02
C HIS A 341 -11.59 21.27 16.91
N GLY A 342 -11.43 21.96 18.05
CA GLY A 342 -10.97 23.34 18.09
C GLY A 342 -9.58 23.53 17.45
N ALA A 343 -8.64 22.63 17.77
CA ALA A 343 -7.31 22.63 17.16
C ALA A 343 -7.37 22.38 15.64
N ARG A 344 -8.21 21.45 15.17
CA ARG A 344 -8.41 21.21 13.73
C ARG A 344 -8.99 22.42 13.01
N LEU A 345 -9.97 23.11 13.61
CA LEU A 345 -10.60 24.28 13.03
C LEU A 345 -9.62 25.46 12.92
N ALA A 346 -8.79 25.68 13.94
CA ALA A 346 -7.72 26.68 13.91
C ALA A 346 -6.71 26.41 12.78
N SER A 347 -6.41 25.14 12.50
CA SER A 347 -5.54 24.71 11.41
C SER A 347 -6.21 24.73 10.03
N HIS A 348 -7.52 24.97 9.92
CA HIS A 348 -8.26 24.90 8.66
C HIS A 348 -8.26 26.22 7.86
N GLY A 349 -7.79 27.32 8.46
CA GLY A 349 -7.76 28.66 7.83
C GLY A 349 -6.70 28.86 6.75
N GLN A 350 -5.80 27.89 6.53
CA GLN A 350 -4.74 27.95 5.52
C GLN A 350 -4.42 26.54 5.02
N GLN A 351 -5.27 25.94 4.16
CA GLN A 351 -4.93 24.61 3.62
C GLN A 351 -4.96 24.56 2.10
N SER A 352 -3.75 24.52 1.55
CA SER A 352 -3.48 24.07 0.18
C SER A 352 -3.91 22.60 0.00
N LYS A 353 -4.12 22.16 -1.25
CA LYS A 353 -4.43 20.73 -1.54
C LYS A 353 -3.37 19.76 -0.99
N MET A 354 -2.13 20.23 -0.84
CA MET A 354 -1.03 19.44 -0.27
C MET A 354 -1.20 19.22 1.24
N GLU A 355 -1.69 20.22 1.97
CA GLU A 355 -2.00 20.07 3.40
C GLU A 355 -3.19 19.15 3.65
N GLN A 356 -4.19 19.13 2.76
CA GLN A 356 -5.30 18.18 2.86
C GLN A 356 -4.83 16.72 2.69
N MET A 357 -3.90 16.46 1.76
CA MET A 357 -3.27 15.14 1.63
C MET A 357 -2.43 14.79 2.86
N TYR A 358 -1.62 15.73 3.35
CA TYR A 358 -0.82 15.53 4.56
C TYR A 358 -1.70 15.26 5.79
N GLN A 359 -2.82 15.95 5.93
CA GLN A 359 -3.78 15.75 7.00
C GLN A 359 -4.51 14.42 6.89
N TYR A 360 -4.79 13.93 5.68
CA TYR A 360 -5.34 12.59 5.49
C TYR A 360 -4.32 11.51 5.91
N LEU A 361 -3.08 11.60 5.41
CA LEU A 361 -2.01 10.65 5.71
C LEU A 361 -1.63 10.66 7.20
N SER A 362 -1.68 11.82 7.85
CA SER A 362 -1.41 11.98 9.29
C SER A 362 -2.67 11.80 10.14
N GLY A 363 -3.82 11.55 9.51
CA GLY A 363 -5.12 11.54 10.15
C GLY A 363 -5.54 10.16 10.67
N PRO A 364 -6.51 10.10 11.61
CA PRO A 364 -7.01 8.84 12.17
C PRO A 364 -7.54 7.89 11.09
N ARG A 365 -8.13 8.42 10.01
CA ARG A 365 -8.68 7.62 8.92
C ARG A 365 -7.64 6.80 8.18
N PHE A 366 -6.47 7.38 7.89
CA PHE A 366 -5.40 6.65 7.23
C PHE A 366 -4.74 5.67 8.20
N ARG A 367 -4.50 6.11 9.45
CA ARG A 367 -3.99 5.24 10.51
C ARG A 367 -4.85 3.99 10.70
N HIS A 368 -6.17 4.13 10.85
CA HIS A 368 -7.10 3.00 10.99
C HIS A 368 -7.07 2.07 9.77
N ARG A 369 -6.85 2.60 8.55
CA ARG A 369 -6.71 1.77 7.34
C ARG A 369 -5.44 0.93 7.36
N ILE A 370 -4.32 1.53 7.77
CA ILE A 370 -3.04 0.82 7.87
C ILE A 370 -3.08 -0.21 9.02
N GLU A 371 -3.61 0.16 10.18
CA GLU A 371 -3.78 -0.75 11.32
C GLU A 371 -4.61 -1.98 10.93
N ALA A 372 -5.73 -1.79 10.22
CA ALA A 372 -6.54 -2.90 9.72
C ALA A 372 -5.77 -3.85 8.78
N ILE A 373 -4.92 -3.29 7.90
CA ILE A 373 -4.08 -4.09 7.00
C ILE A 373 -3.06 -4.89 7.80
N VAL A 374 -2.37 -4.24 8.76
CA VAL A 374 -1.35 -4.87 9.62
C VAL A 374 -1.96 -5.96 10.49
N GLU A 375 -3.14 -5.74 11.06
CA GLU A 375 -3.89 -6.74 11.83
C GLU A 375 -4.16 -7.99 11.00
N ARG A 376 -4.71 -7.83 9.79
CA ARG A 376 -4.98 -8.96 8.89
C ARG A 376 -3.71 -9.71 8.49
N PHE A 377 -2.61 -9.01 8.24
CA PHE A 377 -1.33 -9.65 7.98
C PHE A 377 -0.81 -10.44 9.19
N THR A 378 -0.99 -9.90 10.39
CA THR A 378 -0.58 -10.55 11.64
C THR A 378 -1.42 -11.81 11.90
N GLU A 379 -2.74 -11.74 11.72
CA GLU A 379 -3.65 -12.89 11.81
C GLU A 379 -3.26 -14.00 10.82
N MET A 380 -3.04 -13.65 9.54
CA MET A 380 -2.60 -14.63 8.52
C MET A 380 -1.25 -15.26 8.86
N GLN A 381 -0.32 -14.47 9.39
CA GLN A 381 1.00 -14.96 9.80
C GLN A 381 0.89 -15.95 10.98
N ASP A 382 0.01 -15.67 11.93
CA ASP A 382 -0.24 -16.53 13.08
C ASP A 382 -0.92 -17.83 12.69
N ASP A 383 -1.89 -17.80 11.78
CA ASP A 383 -2.55 -19.00 11.26
C ASP A 383 -1.57 -19.88 10.47
N LEU A 384 -0.73 -19.28 9.61
CA LEU A 384 0.35 -20.01 8.94
C LEU A 384 1.32 -20.66 9.94
N ASN A 385 1.66 -19.95 11.01
CA ASN A 385 2.53 -20.47 12.07
C ASN A 385 1.85 -21.61 12.87
N ARG A 386 0.53 -21.59 13.03
CA ARG A 386 -0.23 -22.69 13.66
C ARG A 386 -0.27 -23.91 12.74
N GLU A 387 -0.56 -23.72 11.46
CA GLU A 387 -0.54 -24.81 10.47
C GLU A 387 0.83 -25.47 10.36
N ARG A 388 1.91 -24.68 10.33
CA ARG A 388 3.28 -25.20 10.32
C ARG A 388 3.53 -26.10 11.52
N ARG A 389 3.20 -25.62 12.74
CA ARG A 389 3.36 -26.39 13.98
C ARG A 389 2.54 -27.69 13.97
N ALA A 390 1.29 -27.62 13.55
CA ALA A 390 0.41 -28.80 13.48
C ALA A 390 0.92 -29.83 12.46
N THR A 391 1.37 -29.37 11.30
CA THR A 391 1.88 -30.22 10.22
C THR A 391 3.21 -30.88 10.61
N THR A 392 4.14 -30.13 11.21
CA THR A 392 5.39 -30.70 11.73
C THR A 392 5.13 -31.79 12.77
N LYS A 393 4.18 -31.57 13.70
CA LYS A 393 3.77 -32.59 14.67
C LYS A 393 3.19 -33.83 13.99
N MET A 394 2.39 -33.64 12.95
CA MET A 394 1.81 -34.74 12.18
C MET A 394 2.89 -35.53 11.42
N TRP A 395 3.85 -34.85 10.80
CA TRP A 395 4.99 -35.47 10.13
C TRP A 395 5.82 -36.29 11.10
N ALA A 396 6.21 -35.74 12.25
CA ALA A 396 6.97 -36.46 13.26
C ALA A 396 6.23 -37.74 13.74
N ARG A 397 4.90 -37.66 13.93
CA ARG A 397 4.10 -38.84 14.27
C ARG A 397 4.08 -39.89 13.16
N ARG A 398 3.95 -39.47 11.90
CA ARG A 398 3.93 -40.39 10.74
C ARG A 398 5.30 -41.01 10.49
N GLU A 399 6.36 -40.24 10.65
CA GLU A 399 7.75 -40.70 10.54
C GLU A 399 8.03 -41.80 11.56
N GLU A 400 7.59 -41.63 12.82
CA GLU A 400 7.69 -42.67 13.84
C GLU A 400 6.93 -43.95 13.46
N GLN A 401 5.72 -43.81 12.92
CA GLN A 401 4.92 -44.95 12.47
C GLN A 401 5.57 -45.69 11.29
N ILE A 402 6.09 -44.95 10.31
CA ILE A 402 6.80 -45.51 9.16
C ILE A 402 8.07 -46.22 9.64
N ARG A 403 8.85 -45.59 10.51
CA ARG A 403 10.06 -46.18 11.09
C ARG A 403 9.76 -47.47 11.83
N GLY A 404 8.74 -47.49 12.70
CA GLY A 404 8.33 -48.71 13.39
C GLY A 404 7.88 -49.84 12.44
N ALA A 405 7.18 -49.50 11.34
CA ALA A 405 6.80 -50.48 10.32
C ALA A 405 8.02 -51.04 9.57
N ILE A 406 9.00 -50.19 9.24
CA ILE A 406 10.26 -50.61 8.61
C ILE A 406 11.06 -51.51 9.56
N GLU A 407 11.24 -51.10 10.82
CA GLU A 407 11.96 -51.87 11.84
C GLU A 407 11.30 -53.23 12.08
N SER A 408 9.96 -53.28 12.19
CA SER A 408 9.22 -54.54 12.36
C SER A 408 9.34 -55.45 11.14
N THR A 409 9.33 -54.87 9.93
CA THR A 409 9.48 -55.64 8.69
C THR A 409 10.89 -56.21 8.59
N ALA A 410 11.92 -55.37 8.83
CA ALA A 410 13.32 -55.77 8.85
C ALA A 410 13.60 -56.85 9.91
N GLY A 411 13.03 -56.71 11.12
CA GLY A 411 13.13 -57.70 12.19
C GLY A 411 12.53 -59.06 11.81
N MET A 412 11.32 -59.05 11.23
CA MET A 412 10.67 -60.29 10.73
C MET A 412 11.51 -60.96 9.64
N PHE A 413 12.13 -60.20 8.74
CA PHE A 413 13.07 -60.75 7.74
C PHE A 413 14.31 -61.35 8.39
N GLY A 414 14.92 -60.69 9.37
CA GLY A 414 16.05 -61.22 10.13
C GLY A 414 15.71 -62.53 10.86
N ASP A 415 14.55 -62.59 11.52
CA ASP A 415 14.07 -63.80 12.20
C ASP A 415 13.86 -64.96 11.21
N LEU A 416 13.22 -64.68 10.06
CA LEU A 416 13.00 -65.67 9.01
C LEU A 416 14.32 -66.17 8.41
N GLN A 417 15.29 -65.30 8.17
CA GLN A 417 16.63 -65.67 7.68
C GLN A 417 17.41 -66.49 8.71
N GLY A 418 17.26 -66.18 10.00
CA GLY A 418 17.85 -66.94 11.11
C GLY A 418 17.28 -68.35 11.25
N ILE A 419 15.97 -68.52 11.02
CA ILE A 419 15.27 -69.81 11.13
C ILE A 419 15.48 -70.68 9.87
N ALA A 420 15.40 -70.09 8.68
CA ALA A 420 15.37 -70.84 7.42
C ALA A 420 16.75 -70.97 6.72
N GLY A 421 17.79 -70.30 7.23
CA GLY A 421 19.08 -70.20 6.53
C GLY A 421 19.00 -69.35 5.26
N ARG A 422 20.11 -69.25 4.49
CA ARG A 422 20.29 -68.38 3.30
C ARG A 422 19.35 -68.65 2.10
N SER A 423 18.26 -69.39 2.28
CA SER A 423 17.35 -69.85 1.22
C SER A 423 16.09 -68.98 1.01
N ILE A 424 15.93 -67.87 1.73
CA ILE A 424 14.84 -66.91 1.48
C ILE A 424 15.33 -65.82 0.52
N GLN A 425 14.59 -65.59 -0.57
CA GLN A 425 14.85 -64.50 -1.53
C GLN A 425 14.77 -63.14 -0.82
N GLU A 426 15.79 -62.30 -1.03
CA GLU A 426 15.85 -60.93 -0.48
C GLU A 426 14.78 -60.03 -1.12
N ILE A 427 14.19 -59.13 -0.32
CA ILE A 427 13.20 -58.16 -0.79
C ILE A 427 13.91 -56.84 -1.14
N GLU A 428 13.68 -56.39 -2.37
CA GLU A 428 14.19 -55.14 -2.92
C GLU A 428 13.74 -53.94 -2.06
N GLY A 429 14.69 -53.28 -1.39
CA GLY A 429 14.45 -52.14 -0.50
C GLY A 429 14.91 -52.33 0.97
N LEU A 430 15.24 -53.55 1.38
CA LEU A 430 15.86 -53.86 2.68
C LEU A 430 17.32 -54.30 2.58
N ASP A 431 17.86 -54.36 1.36
CA ASP A 431 19.27 -54.67 1.13
C ASP A 431 20.19 -53.55 1.61
N LEU A 432 21.31 -53.95 2.20
CA LEU A 432 22.49 -53.09 2.30
C LEU A 432 22.97 -52.82 0.87
N LEU A 433 22.62 -51.66 0.32
CA LEU A 433 23.31 -51.10 -0.84
C LEU A 433 24.79 -50.95 -0.47
N MET A 434 25.57 -51.99 -0.75
CA MET A 434 27.02 -51.94 -0.73
C MET A 434 27.42 -50.83 -1.70
N LEU A 435 28.01 -49.76 -1.18
CA LEU A 435 28.64 -48.73 -2.00
C LEU A 435 29.78 -49.41 -2.75
N ASP A 436 29.57 -49.74 -4.02
CA ASP A 436 30.61 -50.22 -4.91
C ASP A 436 31.75 -49.18 -4.91
N GLY A 437 32.91 -49.59 -4.39
CA GLY A 437 34.15 -48.83 -4.50
C GLY A 437 34.51 -48.59 -5.98
N PRO A 438 35.28 -47.54 -6.28
CA PRO A 438 35.48 -47.07 -7.65
C PRO A 438 36.10 -48.18 -8.52
N ARG A 439 35.37 -48.60 -9.57
CA ARG A 439 35.90 -49.48 -10.61
C ARG A 439 37.04 -48.78 -11.32
N GLU A 440 38.26 -49.26 -11.11
CA GLU A 440 39.39 -48.96 -11.98
C GLU A 440 39.04 -49.40 -13.41
N ALA A 441 39.09 -48.44 -14.33
CA ALA A 441 38.96 -48.70 -15.76
C ALA A 441 40.23 -49.44 -16.23
N ALA A 442 40.09 -50.73 -16.53
CA ALA A 442 41.07 -51.48 -17.28
C ALA A 442 40.75 -51.37 -18.79
N GLU A 443 41.83 -51.21 -19.56
CA GLU A 443 41.99 -50.81 -20.96
C GLU A 443 41.07 -51.47 -22.02
#